data_AF-A0AA86N7L9-F1
#
_entry.id   AF-A0AA86N7L9-F1
#
_cell.length_a   1.000
_cell.length_b   1.000
_cell.length_c   1.000
_cell.angle_alpha   90.00
_cell.angle_beta   90.00
_cell.angle_gamma   90.00
#
_symmetry.space_group_name_H-M   'P 1'
#
loop_
_entity.id
_entity.type
_entity.pdbx_description
1 polymer ?
#
loop_
_entity_poly.entity_id
_entity_poly.type
_entity_poly.pdbx_seq_one_letter_code
_entity_poly.pdbx_strand_id
1 'polypeptide(L)'
;MNVTKFESSLATVVGVKSSQNLISKAQLYQNFLKLPRQNIWLEVSDYCGCIPQEAHDFFHNIWSKQFCDSYKPFKEEIQTYISLARNVIEPKLLAKHVVAQFQQAHPELNFHKLSLNQFVHHQINRKEKGSVKENQTPDVSVNDIKTLLRKLMQ
;
A
#
# COMPACT_ATOMS: atom_id res chain seq x y z
N MET A 1 3.72 -6.19 -21.72
CA MET A 1 2.65 -7.21 -21.87
C MET A 1 1.35 -6.53 -22.32
N ASN A 2 0.61 -7.12 -23.27
CA ASN A 2 -0.68 -6.59 -23.74
C ASN A 2 -1.80 -6.92 -22.71
N VAL A 3 -2.56 -5.90 -22.29
CA VAL A 3 -3.61 -6.04 -21.25
C VAL A 3 -4.68 -7.06 -21.66
N THR A 4 -5.18 -6.97 -22.90
CA THR A 4 -6.23 -7.87 -23.40
C THR A 4 -5.74 -9.32 -23.45
N LYS A 5 -4.51 -9.55 -23.91
CA LYS A 5 -3.92 -10.90 -23.94
C LYS A 5 -3.76 -11.49 -22.53
N PHE A 6 -3.27 -10.68 -21.59
CA PHE A 6 -3.15 -11.07 -20.19
C PHE A 6 -4.53 -11.41 -19.59
N GLU A 7 -5.53 -10.55 -19.81
CA GLU A 7 -6.89 -10.75 -19.34
C GLU A 7 -7.51 -12.05 -19.83
N SER A 8 -7.41 -12.32 -21.14
CA SER A 8 -7.93 -13.57 -21.72
C SER A 8 -7.21 -14.79 -21.14
N SER A 9 -5.89 -14.72 -21.00
CA SER A 9 -5.07 -15.81 -20.43
C SER A 9 -5.44 -16.09 -18.98
N LEU A 10 -5.57 -15.04 -18.18
CA LEU A 10 -6.00 -15.13 -16.78
C LEU A 10 -7.43 -15.68 -16.69
N ALA A 11 -8.34 -15.24 -17.55
CA ALA A 11 -9.71 -15.73 -17.60
C ALA A 11 -9.78 -17.22 -17.92
N THR A 12 -8.98 -17.69 -18.88
CA THR A 12 -8.89 -19.12 -19.21
C THR A 12 -8.40 -19.93 -18.00
N VAL A 13 -7.27 -19.55 -17.40
CA VAL A 13 -6.69 -20.30 -16.28
C VAL A 13 -7.61 -20.31 -15.06
N VAL A 14 -8.13 -19.13 -14.67
CA VAL A 14 -9.04 -19.02 -13.52
C VAL A 14 -10.33 -19.78 -13.80
N GLY A 15 -10.91 -19.67 -15.00
CA GLY A 15 -12.17 -20.33 -15.36
C GLY A 15 -12.07 -21.85 -15.33
N VAL A 16 -10.94 -22.40 -15.80
CA VAL A 16 -10.65 -23.84 -15.70
C VAL A 16 -10.52 -24.27 -14.24
N LYS A 17 -9.77 -23.53 -13.41
CA LYS A 17 -9.54 -23.91 -12.00
C LYS A 17 -10.74 -23.71 -11.09
N SER A 18 -11.59 -22.73 -11.37
CA SER A 18 -12.80 -22.48 -10.59
C SER A 18 -14.03 -23.25 -11.12
N SER A 19 -13.91 -23.90 -12.29
CA SER A 19 -15.05 -24.49 -13.01
C SER A 19 -16.19 -23.49 -13.23
N GLN A 20 -15.86 -22.22 -13.48
CA GLN A 20 -16.83 -21.15 -13.72
C GLN A 20 -16.61 -20.50 -15.07
N ASN A 21 -17.72 -20.11 -15.71
CA ASN A 21 -17.67 -19.20 -16.84
C ASN A 21 -17.56 -17.76 -16.32
N LEU A 22 -16.46 -17.08 -16.64
CA LEU A 22 -16.15 -15.76 -16.11
C LEU A 22 -16.58 -14.69 -17.11
N ILE A 23 -17.68 -14.01 -16.80
CA ILE A 23 -18.36 -13.09 -17.73
C ILE A 23 -17.84 -11.65 -17.57
N SER A 24 -17.33 -11.30 -16.38
CA SER A 24 -16.79 -9.96 -16.10
C SER A 24 -15.41 -9.96 -15.45
N LYS A 25 -14.68 -8.85 -15.62
CA LYS A 25 -13.37 -8.62 -14.96
C LYS A 25 -13.46 -8.68 -13.43
N ALA A 26 -14.56 -8.19 -12.87
CA ALA A 26 -14.80 -8.26 -11.44
C ALA A 26 -14.97 -9.70 -10.96
N GLN A 27 -15.75 -10.52 -11.68
CA GLN A 27 -15.88 -11.96 -11.39
C GLN A 27 -14.55 -12.70 -11.52
N LEU A 28 -13.75 -12.36 -12.55
CA LEU A 28 -12.41 -12.90 -12.72
C LEU A 28 -11.52 -12.62 -11.51
N TYR A 29 -11.47 -11.36 -11.06
CA TYR A 29 -10.66 -10.98 -9.91
C TYR A 29 -11.13 -11.68 -8.62
N GLN A 30 -12.44 -11.72 -8.37
CA GLN A 30 -12.99 -12.36 -7.17
C GLN A 30 -12.74 -13.87 -7.15
N ASN A 31 -12.84 -14.55 -8.30
CA ASN A 31 -12.49 -15.96 -8.40
C ASN A 31 -11.00 -16.19 -8.19
N PHE A 32 -10.15 -15.37 -8.82
CA PHE A 32 -8.70 -15.44 -8.63
C PHE A 32 -8.32 -15.36 -7.14
N LEU A 33 -8.95 -14.48 -6.36
CA LEU A 33 -8.67 -14.33 -4.92
C LEU A 33 -8.99 -15.59 -4.09
N LYS A 34 -9.92 -16.43 -4.56
CA LYS A 34 -10.38 -17.65 -3.86
C LYS A 34 -9.57 -18.89 -4.24
N LEU A 35 -8.82 -18.85 -5.35
CA LEU A 35 -8.09 -20.00 -5.85
C LEU A 35 -6.75 -20.20 -5.11
N PRO A 36 -6.30 -21.46 -4.95
CA PRO A 36 -4.93 -21.74 -4.56
C PRO A 36 -3.97 -21.23 -5.64
N ARG A 37 -2.98 -20.43 -5.24
CA ARG A 37 -2.09 -19.71 -6.17
C ARG A 37 -0.97 -20.56 -6.77
N GLN A 38 -0.91 -21.84 -6.43
CA GLN A 38 0.10 -22.76 -6.95
C GLN A 38 -0.02 -22.85 -8.48
N ASN A 39 1.10 -22.60 -9.16
CA ASN A 39 1.27 -22.71 -10.61
C ASN A 39 0.39 -21.81 -11.50
N ILE A 40 -0.48 -20.96 -10.95
CA ILE A 40 -1.30 -20.05 -11.77
C ILE A 40 -0.44 -19.19 -12.70
N TRP A 41 0.69 -18.67 -12.21
CA TRP A 41 1.55 -17.82 -13.03
C TRP A 41 2.31 -18.57 -14.11
N LEU A 42 2.62 -19.86 -13.89
CA LEU A 42 3.19 -20.72 -14.93
C LEU A 42 2.18 -20.86 -16.08
N GLU A 43 0.96 -21.29 -15.75
CA GLU A 43 -0.10 -21.49 -16.73
C GLU A 43 -0.48 -20.20 -17.47
N VAL A 44 -0.63 -19.07 -16.75
CA VAL A 44 -0.92 -17.77 -17.38
C VAL A 44 0.22 -17.35 -18.30
N SER A 45 1.47 -17.61 -17.92
CA SER A 45 2.63 -17.25 -18.72
C SER A 45 2.75 -18.08 -20.00
N ASP A 46 2.34 -19.35 -19.98
CA ASP A 46 2.28 -20.21 -21.17
C ASP A 46 1.31 -19.65 -22.20
N TYR A 47 0.11 -19.22 -21.78
CA TYR A 47 -0.86 -18.55 -22.66
C TYR A 47 -0.40 -17.16 -23.12
N CYS A 48 0.26 -16.41 -22.24
CA CYS A 48 0.76 -15.07 -22.55
C CYS A 48 2.01 -15.08 -23.43
N GLY A 49 2.76 -16.20 -23.49
CA GLY A 49 4.07 -16.27 -24.12
C GLY A 49 5.09 -15.36 -23.43
N CYS A 50 5.10 -15.37 -22.09
CA CYS A 50 6.03 -14.61 -21.25
C CYS A 50 6.64 -15.51 -20.18
N ILE A 51 7.55 -14.98 -19.35
CA ILE A 51 8.02 -15.74 -18.18
C ILE A 51 7.03 -15.60 -17.01
N PRO A 52 6.92 -16.58 -16.10
CA PRO A 52 5.97 -16.56 -14.98
C PRO A 52 6.07 -15.30 -14.12
N GLN A 53 7.30 -14.82 -13.89
CA GLN A 53 7.57 -13.62 -13.12
C GLN A 53 6.93 -12.38 -13.75
N GLU A 54 6.97 -12.25 -15.08
CA GLU A 54 6.35 -11.12 -15.78
C GLU A 54 4.83 -11.15 -15.66
N ALA A 55 4.21 -12.33 -15.73
CA ALA A 55 2.76 -12.48 -15.54
C ALA A 55 2.34 -12.10 -14.10
N HIS A 56 3.09 -12.60 -13.11
CA HIS A 56 2.92 -12.24 -11.70
C HIS A 56 3.05 -10.72 -11.48
N ASP A 57 4.12 -10.12 -11.99
CA ASP A 57 4.39 -8.70 -11.77
C ASP A 57 3.38 -7.82 -12.50
N PHE A 58 2.97 -8.21 -13.70
CA PHE A 58 1.91 -7.51 -14.43
C PHE A 58 0.58 -7.55 -13.66
N PHE A 59 0.22 -8.71 -13.11
CA PHE A 59 -0.96 -8.84 -12.26
C PHE A 59 -0.90 -7.87 -11.09
N HIS A 60 0.15 -7.94 -10.27
CA HIS A 60 0.25 -7.18 -9.02
C HIS A 60 0.50 -5.68 -9.22
N ASN A 61 1.20 -5.29 -10.29
CA ASN A 61 1.60 -3.90 -10.49
C ASN A 61 0.66 -3.12 -11.41
N ILE A 62 -0.15 -3.79 -12.23
CA ILE A 62 -0.98 -3.14 -13.24
C ILE A 62 -2.42 -3.61 -13.11
N TRP A 63 -2.67 -4.90 -13.36
CA TRP A 63 -4.02 -5.39 -13.56
C TRP A 63 -4.88 -5.40 -12.29
N SER A 64 -4.34 -5.84 -11.14
CA SER A 64 -5.09 -5.91 -9.88
C SER A 64 -5.49 -4.53 -9.35
N LYS A 65 -4.71 -3.49 -9.66
CA LYS A 65 -4.91 -2.13 -9.14
C LYS A 65 -6.21 -1.49 -9.62
N GLN A 66 -6.79 -1.96 -10.73
CA GLN A 66 -8.07 -1.46 -11.23
C GLN A 66 -9.26 -1.84 -10.32
N PHE A 67 -9.07 -2.80 -9.41
CA PHE A 67 -10.08 -3.24 -8.43
C PHE A 67 -9.81 -2.68 -7.02
N CYS A 68 -8.90 -1.73 -6.91
CA CYS A 68 -8.52 -1.11 -5.66
C CYS A 68 -8.75 0.40 -5.70
N ASP A 69 -9.13 0.95 -4.56
CA ASP A 69 -9.24 2.39 -4.38
C ASP A 69 -7.85 3.04 -4.33
N SER A 70 -7.81 4.26 -4.86
CA SER A 70 -6.59 5.07 -4.88
C SER A 70 -6.40 5.70 -3.51
N TYR A 71 -5.24 5.47 -2.88
CA TYR A 71 -4.87 6.18 -1.65
C TYR A 71 -4.45 7.65 -1.92
N LYS A 72 -4.27 8.04 -3.18
CA LYS A 72 -3.69 9.36 -3.53
C LYS A 72 -4.48 10.57 -3.00
N PRO A 73 -5.83 10.55 -2.92
CA PRO A 73 -6.59 11.64 -2.32
C PRO A 73 -6.31 11.83 -0.82
N PHE A 74 -5.83 10.78 -0.13
CA PHE A 74 -5.64 10.75 1.32
C PHE A 74 -4.18 10.95 1.75
N LYS A 75 -3.32 11.47 0.87
CA LYS A 75 -1.88 11.60 1.16
C LYS A 75 -1.59 12.44 2.39
N GLU A 76 -2.30 13.56 2.56
CA GLU A 76 -2.13 14.47 3.69
C GLU A 76 -2.56 13.82 5.00
N GLU A 77 -3.70 13.13 4.99
CA GLU A 77 -4.20 12.37 6.13
C GLU A 77 -3.19 11.28 6.57
N ILE A 78 -2.66 10.51 5.62
CA ILE A 78 -1.62 9.51 5.89
C ILE A 78 -0.38 10.16 6.50
N GLN A 79 0.02 11.35 6.03
CA GLN A 79 1.15 12.08 6.62
C GLN A 79 0.87 12.53 8.06
N THR A 80 -0.36 12.91 8.38
CA THR A 80 -0.81 13.22 9.75
C THR A 80 -0.69 11.99 10.64
N TYR A 81 -1.18 10.82 10.21
CA TYR A 81 -1.01 9.57 10.97
C TYR A 81 0.46 9.24 11.23
N ILE A 82 1.33 9.39 10.22
CA ILE A 82 2.77 9.19 10.38
C ILE A 82 3.34 10.16 11.43
N SER A 83 2.95 11.44 11.39
CA SER A 83 3.46 12.45 12.31
C SER A 83 3.06 12.17 13.75
N LEU A 84 1.80 11.78 13.98
CA LEU A 84 1.29 11.45 15.32
C LEU A 84 1.93 10.19 15.88
N ALA A 85 2.08 9.15 15.07
CA ALA A 85 2.60 7.86 15.52
C ALA A 85 4.13 7.85 15.71
N ARG A 86 4.87 8.74 15.02
CA ARG A 86 6.34 8.71 14.97
C ARG A 86 7.04 8.79 16.34
N ASN A 87 6.48 9.54 17.28
CA ASN A 87 7.10 9.73 18.60
C ASN A 87 6.66 8.69 19.64
N VAL A 88 5.70 7.83 19.29
CA VAL A 88 5.05 6.89 20.22
C VAL A 88 5.29 5.44 19.81
N ILE A 89 5.38 5.17 18.51
CA ILE A 89 5.53 3.83 17.94
C ILE A 89 6.97 3.58 17.54
N GLU A 90 7.48 2.39 17.85
CA GLU A 90 8.81 1.96 17.41
C GLU A 90 8.98 2.08 15.88
N PRO A 91 10.12 2.58 15.39
CA PRO A 91 10.33 2.80 13.95
C PRO A 91 10.05 1.58 13.07
N LYS A 92 10.38 0.37 13.55
CA LYS A 92 10.15 -0.90 12.82
C LYS A 92 8.66 -1.24 12.66
N LEU A 93 7.81 -0.74 13.56
CA LEU A 93 6.37 -1.00 13.58
C LEU A 93 5.54 0.16 13.03
N LEU A 94 6.13 1.34 12.89
CA LEU A 94 5.46 2.57 12.48
C LEU A 94 4.64 2.41 11.19
N ALA A 95 5.24 1.84 10.13
CA ALA A 95 4.55 1.66 8.86
C ALA A 95 3.32 0.74 9.00
N LYS A 96 3.48 -0.39 9.70
CA LYS A 96 2.39 -1.35 9.96
C LYS A 96 1.26 -0.69 10.76
N HIS A 97 1.61 0.11 11.76
CA HIS A 97 0.63 0.82 12.59
C HIS A 97 -0.17 1.85 11.78
N VAL A 98 0.51 2.72 11.03
CA VAL A 98 -0.12 3.75 10.19
C VAL A 98 -1.05 3.12 9.15
N VAL A 99 -0.61 2.05 8.48
CA VAL A 99 -1.44 1.36 7.48
C VAL A 99 -2.68 0.76 8.13
N ALA A 100 -2.55 0.12 9.29
CA ALA A 100 -3.69 -0.45 10.00
C ALA A 100 -4.69 0.62 10.45
N GLN A 101 -4.20 1.73 11.01
CA GLN A 101 -5.03 2.84 11.45
C GLN A 101 -5.77 3.50 10.29
N PHE A 102 -5.06 3.75 9.17
CA PHE A 102 -5.67 4.31 7.96
C PHE A 102 -6.75 3.38 7.39
N GLN A 103 -6.51 2.07 7.35
CA GLN A 103 -7.52 1.11 6.87
C GLN A 103 -8.72 0.99 7.83
N GLN A 104 -8.53 1.19 9.13
CA GLN A 104 -9.63 1.23 10.10
C GLN A 104 -10.48 2.50 9.97
N ALA A 105 -9.88 3.62 9.55
CA ALA A 105 -10.59 4.88 9.32
C ALA A 105 -11.43 4.89 8.03
N HIS A 106 -11.08 4.03 7.06
CA HIS A 106 -11.72 3.93 5.74
C HIS A 106 -12.14 2.48 5.43
N PRO A 107 -13.02 1.86 6.25
CA PRO A 107 -13.40 0.45 6.10
C PRO A 107 -14.18 0.14 4.82
N GLU A 108 -14.78 1.15 4.20
CA GLU A 108 -15.53 1.05 2.94
C GLU A 108 -14.63 1.03 1.70
N LEU A 109 -13.35 1.40 1.82
CA LEU A 109 -12.40 1.48 0.72
C LEU A 109 -11.46 0.27 0.70
N ASN A 110 -11.22 -0.26 -0.50
CA ASN A 110 -10.33 -1.39 -0.74
C ASN A 110 -8.99 -0.93 -1.33
N PHE A 111 -8.05 -0.50 -0.49
CA PHE A 111 -6.74 -0.03 -0.97
C PHE A 111 -5.82 -1.16 -1.42
N HIS A 112 -5.02 -0.89 -2.46
CA HIS A 112 -3.95 -1.80 -2.87
C HIS A 112 -2.83 -1.84 -1.80
N LYS A 113 -2.79 -2.92 -1.01
CA LYS A 113 -1.90 -3.07 0.16
C LYS A 113 -0.44 -2.76 -0.13
N LEU A 114 0.14 -3.27 -1.22
CA LEU A 114 1.54 -3.05 -1.54
C LEU A 114 1.82 -1.57 -1.85
N SER A 115 0.96 -0.92 -2.64
CA SER A 115 1.12 0.48 -3.01
C SER A 115 1.03 1.40 -1.79
N LEU A 116 0.08 1.12 -0.90
CA LEU A 116 -0.10 1.88 0.33
C LEU A 116 1.10 1.71 1.27
N ASN A 117 1.57 0.47 1.48
CA ASN A 117 2.76 0.20 2.30
C ASN A 117 4.01 0.90 1.74
N GLN A 118 4.24 0.79 0.43
CA GLN A 118 5.37 1.45 -0.24
C GLN A 118 5.32 2.97 -0.06
N PHE A 119 4.14 3.58 -0.19
CA PHE A 119 3.96 4.99 0.04
C PHE A 119 4.31 5.38 1.49
N VAL A 120 3.75 4.68 2.48
CA VAL A 120 4.01 4.96 3.90
C VAL A 120 5.50 4.82 4.23
N HIS A 121 6.15 3.73 3.80
CA HIS A 121 7.59 3.56 3.98
C HIS A 121 8.41 4.68 3.34
N HIS A 122 8.04 5.09 2.12
CA HIS A 122 8.69 6.19 1.44
C HIS A 122 8.57 7.51 2.22
N GLN A 123 7.40 7.81 2.79
CA GLN A 123 7.18 9.00 3.60
C GLN A 123 7.98 8.98 4.91
N ILE A 124 8.06 7.81 5.56
CA ILE A 124 8.85 7.63 6.80
C ILE A 124 10.34 7.90 6.50
N ASN A 125 10.90 7.21 5.51
CA ASN A 125 12.33 7.26 5.18
C ASN A 125 12.75 8.61 4.57
N ARG A 126 11.86 9.31 3.85
CA ARG A 126 12.16 10.65 3.32
C ARG A 126 12.48 11.65 4.42
N LYS A 127 11.72 11.61 5.52
CA LYS A 127 11.93 12.54 6.63
C LYS A 127 13.22 12.22 7.40
N GLU A 128 13.67 10.96 7.43
CA GLU A 128 14.94 10.58 8.06
C GLU A 128 16.15 11.09 7.26
N LYS A 129 16.09 11.03 5.92
CA LYS A 129 17.16 11.54 5.05
C LYS A 129 17.20 13.07 4.99
N GLY A 130 16.11 13.75 5.33
CA GLY A 130 16.04 15.21 5.44
C GLY A 130 16.62 15.78 6.74
N SER A 131 16.98 14.94 7.72
CA SER A 131 17.47 15.37 9.04
C SER A 131 19.00 15.47 9.15
N VAL A 132 19.76 15.24 8.07
CA VAL A 132 21.24 15.25 8.07
C VAL A 132 21.82 16.51 7.41
N LYS A 133 21.11 17.65 7.48
CA LYS A 133 21.72 18.96 7.24
C LYS A 133 21.46 19.86 8.45
N GLU A 134 22.55 20.15 9.16
CA GLU A 134 22.65 21.07 10.28
C GLU A 134 21.88 22.37 10.05
N ASN A 135 21.20 22.84 11.08
CA ASN A 135 21.17 24.27 11.40
C ASN A 135 21.09 24.42 12.92
N GLN A 136 21.95 25.30 13.43
CA GLN A 136 22.16 25.67 14.81
C GLN A 136 20.84 25.95 15.54
N THR A 137 20.64 25.31 16.69
CA THR A 137 19.63 25.71 17.68
C THR A 137 19.92 27.15 18.14
N PRO A 138 18.97 28.09 18.08
CA PRO A 138 18.97 29.18 19.05
C PRO A 138 18.73 28.55 20.42
N ASP A 139 19.63 28.85 21.35
CA ASP A 139 19.58 28.43 22.75
C ASP A 139 18.32 29.00 23.41
N VAL A 140 17.22 28.24 23.36
CA VAL A 140 16.03 28.53 24.15
C VAL A 140 16.22 27.85 25.49
N SER A 141 16.50 28.66 26.50
CA SER A 141 16.69 28.22 27.87
C SER A 141 15.50 27.40 28.34
N VAL A 142 15.77 26.23 28.94
CA VAL A 142 14.77 25.33 29.55
C VAL A 142 13.88 26.05 30.57
N ASN A 143 14.33 27.19 31.10
CA ASN A 143 13.54 28.04 31.99
C ASN A 143 12.38 28.76 31.29
N ASP A 144 12.47 29.06 29.99
CA ASP A 144 11.40 29.73 29.25
C ASP A 144 10.23 28.77 28.99
N ILE A 145 10.53 27.49 28.73
CA ILE A 145 9.51 26.44 28.54
C ILE A 145 8.78 26.15 29.85
N LYS A 146 9.49 26.10 30.99
CA LYS A 146 8.87 25.92 32.31
C LYS A 146 7.96 27.08 32.70
N THR A 147 8.30 28.30 32.27
CA THR A 147 7.50 29.50 32.54
C THR A 147 6.21 29.52 31.71
N LEU A 148 6.26 29.06 30.46
CA LEU A 148 5.06 28.93 29.61
C LEU A 148 4.06 27.90 30.14
N LEU A 149 4.55 26.74 30.59
CA LEU A 149 3.69 25.66 31.08
C LEU A 149 2.94 26.03 32.37
N ARG A 150 3.54 26.85 33.25
CA ARG A 150 2.85 27.33 34.46
C ARG A 150 1.72 28.31 34.17
N LYS A 151 1.81 29.09 33.09
CA LYS A 151 0.75 30.04 32.71
C LYS A 151 -0.47 29.37 32.07
N LEU A 152 -0.33 28.15 31.56
CA LEU A 152 -1.41 27.41 30.90
C LEU A 152 -2.22 26.52 31.87
N MET A 153 -1.79 26.41 33.13
CA MET A 153 -2.43 25.58 34.16
C MET A 153 -3.14 26.41 35.25
N GLN A 154 -3.30 27.71 35.03
CA GLN A 154 -4.15 28.62 35.83
C GLN A 154 -5.34 29.06 34.98
#